data_AF-A0A3M1X663-F1
#
_entry.id   AF-A0A3M1X663-F1
#
_cell.length_a   1.000
_cell.length_b   1.000
_cell.length_c   1.000
_cell.angle_alpha   90.00
_cell.angle_beta   90.00
_cell.angle_gamma   90.00
#
_symmetry.space_group_name_H-M   'P 1'
#
loop_
_entity.id
_entity.type
_entity.pdbx_description
1 polymer ?
#
loop_
_entity_poly.entity_id
_entity_poly.type
_entity_poly.pdbx_seq_one_letter_code
_entity_poly.pdbx_strand_id
1 'polypeptide(L)'
;PCFPIQAALGHISYMVRELGDADFFFVPNVINAEATGDSAESFYCPWGQTLPFVARSNPRLNGYLTEKLLAPTVRFRDGIRLLAEDLHGALRRFGVTKRRVLDAVQAGYEEMKRFERIVREKGRNLVEAVKARGAEAVLLLGRPYNIYDREMNINIPGKIREHYGLDVLPFDFVPDLESVDIGPVHGNMFWNLGRKILKAARWARERENYSVIYVTNFKCGPDSFVRHFVEKALGRPFLTLTFDGHGNDAGFMTRVEAYLDSRGVIRWWKRRDYERV
;
A
#
# COMPACT_ATOMS: atom_id res chain seq x y z
N PRO A 1 1.44 -14.74 11.60
CA PRO A 1 1.35 -13.79 10.47
C PRO A 1 1.24 -12.35 11.01
N CYS A 2 1.56 -11.34 10.20
CA CYS A 2 1.22 -9.94 10.52
C CYS A 2 -0.30 -9.71 10.38
N PHE A 3 -0.81 -8.59 10.92
CA PHE A 3 -2.25 -8.33 10.98
C PHE A 3 -2.97 -8.36 9.61
N PRO A 4 -2.44 -7.77 8.52
CA PRO A 4 -3.10 -7.84 7.20
C PRO A 4 -3.27 -9.27 6.68
N ILE A 5 -2.37 -10.17 7.05
CA ILE A 5 -2.45 -11.59 6.66
C ILE A 5 -3.45 -12.33 7.52
N GLN A 6 -3.60 -11.96 8.79
CA GLN A 6 -4.68 -12.47 9.64
C GLN A 6 -6.04 -12.00 9.10
N ALA A 7 -6.16 -10.74 8.72
CA ALA A 7 -7.36 -10.17 8.10
C ALA A 7 -7.70 -10.90 6.80
N ALA A 8 -6.72 -11.10 5.90
CA ALA A 8 -6.92 -11.85 4.67
C ALA A 8 -7.39 -13.30 4.92
N LEU A 9 -6.80 -14.01 5.89
CA LEU A 9 -7.27 -15.35 6.28
C LEU A 9 -8.68 -15.32 6.91
N GLY A 10 -9.01 -14.26 7.64
CA GLY A 10 -10.36 -14.01 8.16
C GLY A 10 -11.37 -13.83 7.04
N HIS A 11 -11.06 -13.01 6.02
CA HIS A 11 -11.90 -12.84 4.84
C HIS A 11 -12.07 -14.15 4.06
N ILE A 12 -10.99 -14.92 3.86
CA ILE A 12 -11.09 -16.24 3.24
C ILE A 12 -11.99 -17.16 4.08
N SER A 13 -11.83 -17.18 5.40
CA SER A 13 -12.69 -17.98 6.29
C SER A 13 -14.14 -17.55 6.24
N TYR A 14 -14.41 -16.24 6.13
CA TYR A 14 -15.76 -15.70 6.00
C TYR A 14 -16.38 -16.13 4.66
N MET A 15 -15.66 -15.93 3.55
CA MET A 15 -16.13 -16.37 2.23
C MET A 15 -16.42 -17.88 2.19
N VAL A 16 -15.59 -18.70 2.82
CA VAL A 16 -15.82 -20.16 2.89
C VAL A 16 -17.08 -20.52 3.67
N ARG A 17 -17.36 -19.82 4.77
CA ARG A 17 -18.50 -20.11 5.66
C ARG A 17 -19.82 -19.57 5.13
N GLU A 18 -19.79 -18.33 4.64
CA GLU A 18 -20.99 -17.59 4.24
C GLU A 18 -21.29 -17.73 2.74
N LEU A 19 -20.26 -17.90 1.90
CA LEU A 19 -20.37 -18.08 0.45
C LEU A 19 -19.96 -19.51 0.05
N GLY A 20 -20.33 -20.48 0.89
CA GLY A 20 -20.02 -21.91 0.76
C GLY A 20 -20.61 -22.59 -0.50
N ASP A 21 -21.42 -21.87 -1.26
CA ASP A 21 -21.99 -22.26 -2.54
C ASP A 21 -21.10 -21.88 -3.75
N ALA A 22 -20.08 -21.03 -3.57
CA ALA A 22 -19.18 -20.67 -4.66
C ALA A 22 -18.45 -21.91 -5.22
N ASP A 23 -18.35 -21.99 -6.55
CA ASP A 23 -17.64 -23.07 -7.23
C ASP A 23 -16.13 -23.04 -6.94
N PHE A 24 -15.56 -21.83 -6.93
CA PHE A 24 -14.13 -21.60 -6.74
C PHE A 24 -13.83 -20.30 -6.00
N PHE A 25 -12.73 -20.28 -5.26
CA PHE A 25 -12.15 -19.09 -4.65
C PHE A 25 -10.85 -18.75 -5.36
N PHE A 26 -10.75 -17.54 -5.92
CA PHE A 26 -9.56 -17.09 -6.63
C PHE A 26 -8.63 -16.32 -5.67
N VAL A 27 -7.52 -16.94 -5.28
CA VAL A 27 -6.50 -16.35 -4.42
C VAL A 27 -5.13 -16.59 -5.08
N PRO A 28 -4.69 -15.70 -5.98
CA PRO A 28 -3.46 -15.92 -6.74
C PRO A 28 -2.22 -15.84 -5.85
N ASN A 29 -1.19 -16.60 -6.21
CA ASN A 29 0.15 -16.49 -5.67
C ASN A 29 0.91 -15.43 -6.48
N VAL A 30 0.79 -14.16 -6.06
CA VAL A 30 1.41 -13.02 -6.76
C VAL A 30 2.85 -12.82 -6.29
N ILE A 31 3.82 -13.04 -7.18
CA ILE A 31 5.25 -13.06 -6.83
C ILE A 31 5.85 -11.66 -6.84
N ASN A 32 5.68 -10.95 -7.94
CA ASN A 32 6.30 -9.65 -8.20
C ASN A 32 5.30 -8.70 -8.88
N ALA A 33 5.56 -7.41 -8.70
CA ALA A 33 4.93 -6.34 -9.44
C ALA A 33 5.65 -6.12 -10.78
N GLU A 34 5.10 -5.27 -11.63
CA GLU A 34 5.72 -4.80 -12.86
C GLU A 34 7.10 -4.16 -12.60
N ALA A 35 8.00 -4.27 -13.58
CA ALA A 35 9.29 -3.59 -13.55
C ALA A 35 9.10 -2.08 -13.70
N THR A 36 9.80 -1.29 -12.88
CA THR A 36 9.72 0.18 -12.88
C THR A 36 10.96 0.79 -13.51
N GLY A 37 11.37 0.39 -14.73
CA GLY A 37 12.57 0.93 -15.43
C GLY A 37 13.94 0.71 -14.77
N ASP A 38 13.96 0.48 -13.45
CA ASP A 38 15.08 0.19 -12.60
C ASP A 38 15.46 -1.29 -12.74
N SER A 39 16.76 -1.60 -12.70
CA SER A 39 17.26 -2.99 -12.80
C SER A 39 16.90 -3.86 -11.59
N ALA A 40 16.46 -3.26 -10.48
CA ALA A 40 16.13 -3.98 -9.26
C ALA A 40 14.85 -4.84 -9.39
N GLU A 41 14.86 -5.99 -8.73
CA GLU A 41 13.73 -6.92 -8.62
C GLU A 41 12.48 -6.26 -8.00
N SER A 42 11.28 -6.80 -8.24
CA SER A 42 10.00 -6.16 -7.85
C SER A 42 9.11 -7.06 -6.98
N PHE A 43 9.71 -7.85 -6.09
CA PHE A 43 9.00 -8.81 -5.27
C PHE A 43 7.98 -8.16 -4.31
N TYR A 44 6.86 -8.87 -4.10
CA TYR A 44 5.95 -8.60 -2.98
C TYR A 44 6.48 -9.24 -1.68
N CYS A 45 5.79 -9.02 -0.55
CA CYS A 45 6.21 -9.59 0.71
C CYS A 45 6.03 -11.13 0.72
N PRO A 46 6.91 -11.90 1.39
CA PRO A 46 6.81 -13.36 1.43
C PRO A 46 5.46 -13.87 1.97
N TRP A 47 4.86 -13.16 2.93
CA TRP A 47 3.53 -13.51 3.43
C TRP A 47 2.43 -13.34 2.38
N GLY A 48 2.49 -12.28 1.59
CA GLY A 48 1.52 -12.03 0.51
C GLY A 48 1.67 -13.07 -0.61
N GLN A 49 2.92 -13.41 -0.96
CA GLN A 49 3.20 -14.48 -1.91
C GLN A 49 2.62 -15.80 -1.41
N THR A 50 2.85 -16.17 -0.15
CA THR A 50 2.46 -17.49 0.37
C THR A 50 1.01 -17.59 0.87
N LEU A 51 0.24 -16.50 0.82
CA LEU A 51 -1.15 -16.43 1.31
C LEU A 51 -2.04 -17.61 0.87
N PRO A 52 -2.13 -18.00 -0.43
CA PRO A 52 -2.99 -19.12 -0.81
C PRO A 52 -2.55 -20.46 -0.21
N PHE A 53 -1.26 -20.68 -0.04
CA PHE A 53 -0.74 -21.93 0.53
C PHE A 53 -0.98 -22.00 2.04
N VAL A 54 -0.84 -20.85 2.73
CA VAL A 54 -1.19 -20.73 4.15
C VAL A 54 -2.70 -20.89 4.37
N ALA A 55 -3.52 -20.35 3.47
CA ALA A 55 -4.97 -20.54 3.52
C ALA A 55 -5.35 -22.01 3.35
N ARG A 56 -4.73 -22.70 2.38
CA ARG A 56 -4.96 -24.13 2.14
C ARG A 56 -4.54 -25.00 3.32
N SER A 57 -3.40 -24.71 3.96
CA SER A 57 -2.91 -25.50 5.09
C SER A 57 -3.66 -25.27 6.41
N ASN A 58 -4.56 -24.29 6.47
CA ASN A 58 -5.35 -24.02 7.67
C ASN A 58 -6.37 -25.15 7.92
N PRO A 59 -6.28 -25.91 9.04
CA PRO A 59 -7.16 -27.05 9.29
C PRO A 59 -8.66 -26.68 9.33
N ARG A 60 -8.99 -25.44 9.67
CA ARG A 60 -10.37 -24.94 9.68
C ARG A 60 -10.94 -24.68 8.27
N LEU A 61 -10.09 -24.65 7.25
CA LEU A 61 -10.42 -24.33 5.86
C LEU A 61 -10.06 -25.44 4.87
N ASN A 62 -9.14 -26.34 5.25
CA ASN A 62 -8.47 -27.29 4.38
C ASN A 62 -9.45 -28.19 3.58
N GLY A 63 -10.50 -28.72 4.23
CA GLY A 63 -11.47 -29.60 3.56
C GLY A 63 -12.24 -28.93 2.42
N TYR A 64 -12.52 -27.64 2.54
CA TYR A 64 -13.32 -26.90 1.55
C TYR A 64 -12.44 -26.19 0.51
N LEU A 65 -11.28 -25.67 0.90
CA LEU A 65 -10.36 -24.97 0.00
C LEU A 65 -9.50 -25.90 -0.86
N THR A 66 -9.26 -27.15 -0.46
CA THR A 66 -8.35 -28.04 -1.22
C THR A 66 -8.77 -28.19 -2.68
N GLU A 67 -10.07 -28.31 -2.94
CA GLU A 67 -10.60 -28.53 -4.29
C GLU A 67 -11.08 -27.25 -4.98
N LYS A 68 -11.52 -26.26 -4.19
CA LYS A 68 -12.13 -25.02 -4.69
C LYS A 68 -11.16 -23.83 -4.80
N LEU A 69 -9.95 -23.91 -4.23
CA LEU A 69 -8.99 -22.80 -4.26
C LEU A 69 -8.21 -22.75 -5.59
N LEU A 70 -8.52 -21.76 -6.42
CA LEU A 70 -7.74 -21.39 -7.60
C LEU A 70 -6.62 -20.41 -7.20
N ALA A 71 -5.38 -20.90 -7.24
CA ALA A 71 -4.21 -20.14 -6.84
C ALA A 71 -3.11 -20.19 -7.91
N PRO A 72 -3.31 -19.58 -9.10
CA PRO A 72 -2.24 -19.47 -10.08
C PRO A 72 -1.06 -18.68 -9.52
N THR A 73 0.15 -19.13 -9.80
CA THR A 73 1.37 -18.33 -9.60
C THR A 73 1.48 -17.34 -10.74
N VAL A 74 1.52 -16.05 -10.41
CA VAL A 74 1.55 -14.97 -11.40
C VAL A 74 2.75 -14.04 -11.20
N ARG A 75 3.39 -13.68 -12.31
CA ARG A 75 4.57 -12.80 -12.35
C ARG A 75 4.31 -11.62 -13.28
N PHE A 76 4.05 -10.45 -12.69
CA PHE A 76 3.77 -9.23 -13.46
C PHE A 76 5.03 -8.67 -14.12
N ARG A 77 6.21 -8.89 -13.53
CA ARG A 77 7.51 -8.45 -14.08
C ARG A 77 7.82 -9.07 -15.44
N ASP A 78 7.34 -10.28 -15.68
CA ASP A 78 7.68 -11.10 -16.85
C ASP A 78 6.90 -10.67 -18.11
N GLY A 79 6.00 -9.69 -17.97
CA GLY A 79 5.24 -9.10 -19.06
C GLY A 79 3.94 -9.83 -19.38
N ILE A 80 3.11 -9.15 -20.17
CA ILE A 80 1.70 -9.51 -20.34
C ILE A 80 1.47 -10.91 -20.93
N ARG A 81 2.36 -11.37 -21.83
CA ARG A 81 2.24 -12.67 -22.48
C ARG A 81 2.47 -13.82 -21.50
N LEU A 82 3.52 -13.72 -20.68
CA LEU A 82 3.82 -14.73 -19.66
C LEU A 82 2.79 -14.71 -18.53
N LEU A 83 2.30 -13.54 -18.13
CA LEU A 83 1.19 -13.44 -17.19
C LEU A 83 -0.08 -14.12 -17.71
N ALA A 84 -0.40 -13.96 -19.01
CA ALA A 84 -1.53 -14.64 -19.62
C ALA A 84 -1.33 -16.16 -19.68
N GLU A 85 -0.10 -16.64 -19.85
CA GLU A 85 0.24 -18.07 -19.79
C GLU A 85 0.09 -18.64 -18.38
N ASP A 86 0.64 -17.95 -17.37
CA ASP A 86 0.51 -18.27 -15.95
C ASP A 86 -0.97 -18.42 -15.56
N LEU A 87 -1.83 -17.48 -15.97
CA LEU A 87 -3.28 -17.53 -15.72
C LEU A 87 -3.99 -18.61 -16.53
N HIS A 88 -3.65 -18.79 -17.81
CA HIS A 88 -4.28 -19.82 -18.65
C HIS A 88 -4.02 -21.22 -18.10
N GLY A 89 -2.86 -21.48 -17.50
CA GLY A 89 -2.54 -22.75 -16.83
C GLY A 89 -3.59 -23.16 -15.80
N ALA A 90 -4.12 -22.20 -15.02
CA ALA A 90 -5.17 -22.44 -14.04
C ALA A 90 -6.59 -22.42 -14.64
N LEU A 91 -6.82 -21.63 -15.69
CA LEU A 91 -8.16 -21.39 -16.25
C LEU A 91 -8.55 -22.35 -17.36
N ARG A 92 -7.61 -23.06 -18.00
CA ARG A 92 -7.88 -23.97 -19.12
C ARG A 92 -8.89 -25.08 -18.78
N ARG A 93 -8.94 -25.51 -17.51
CA ARG A 93 -9.91 -26.52 -17.01
C ARG A 93 -11.37 -26.08 -17.16
N PHE A 94 -11.62 -24.79 -17.39
CA PHE A 94 -12.94 -24.21 -17.60
C PHE A 94 -13.24 -23.95 -19.09
N GLY A 95 -12.45 -24.52 -20.01
CA GLY A 95 -12.62 -24.29 -21.46
C GLY A 95 -12.21 -22.89 -21.94
N VAL A 96 -11.53 -22.11 -21.09
CA VAL A 96 -11.08 -20.75 -21.44
C VAL A 96 -9.87 -20.82 -22.36
N THR A 97 -9.97 -20.20 -23.55
CA THR A 97 -8.89 -20.17 -24.53
C THR A 97 -7.77 -19.22 -24.10
N LYS A 98 -6.51 -19.51 -24.50
CA LYS A 98 -5.36 -18.62 -24.26
C LYS A 98 -5.60 -17.20 -24.80
N ARG A 99 -6.26 -17.09 -25.96
CA ARG A 99 -6.59 -15.79 -26.56
C ARG A 99 -7.52 -14.97 -25.66
N ARG A 100 -8.59 -15.58 -25.13
CA ARG A 100 -9.52 -14.92 -24.21
C ARG A 100 -8.83 -14.47 -22.92
N VAL A 101 -7.88 -15.26 -22.39
CA VAL A 101 -7.09 -14.84 -21.22
C VAL A 101 -6.21 -13.63 -21.56
N LEU A 102 -5.52 -13.64 -22.70
CA LEU A 102 -4.68 -12.52 -23.13
C LEU A 102 -5.50 -11.23 -23.30
N ASP A 103 -6.65 -11.32 -23.96
CA ASP A 103 -7.55 -10.17 -24.16
C ASP A 103 -8.05 -9.62 -22.80
N ALA A 104 -8.40 -10.50 -21.85
CA ALA A 104 -8.82 -10.09 -20.50
C ALA A 104 -7.69 -9.45 -19.69
N VAL A 105 -6.47 -9.98 -19.76
CA VAL A 105 -5.30 -9.38 -19.10
C VAL A 105 -5.03 -8.00 -19.70
N GLN A 106 -5.12 -7.84 -21.02
CA GLN A 106 -4.91 -6.56 -21.68
C GLN A 106 -5.95 -5.52 -21.26
N ALA A 107 -7.24 -5.88 -21.22
CA ALA A 107 -8.29 -5.02 -20.68
C ALA A 107 -8.02 -4.63 -19.22
N GLY A 108 -7.52 -5.56 -18.39
CA GLY A 108 -7.12 -5.28 -17.01
C GLY A 108 -6.01 -4.24 -16.90
N TYR A 109 -4.97 -4.33 -17.74
CA TYR A 109 -3.90 -3.32 -17.78
C TYR A 109 -4.38 -1.96 -18.28
N GLU A 110 -5.31 -1.92 -19.24
CA GLU A 110 -5.89 -0.68 -19.74
C GLU A 110 -6.65 0.06 -18.64
N GLU A 111 -7.48 -0.65 -17.87
CA GLU A 111 -8.19 -0.05 -16.73
C GLU A 111 -7.24 0.32 -15.58
N MET A 112 -6.23 -0.51 -15.30
CA MET A 112 -5.20 -0.17 -14.30
C MET A 112 -4.49 1.13 -14.67
N LYS A 113 -4.07 1.29 -15.93
CA LYS A 113 -3.47 2.55 -16.42
C LYS A 113 -4.43 3.73 -16.30
N ARG A 114 -5.73 3.53 -16.54
CA ARG A 114 -6.74 4.57 -16.36
C ARG A 114 -6.86 4.97 -14.90
N PHE A 115 -6.94 4.01 -13.98
CA PHE A 115 -6.98 4.24 -12.54
C PHE A 115 -5.73 5.00 -12.06
N GLU A 116 -4.53 4.57 -12.48
CA GLU A 116 -3.28 5.25 -12.13
C GLU A 116 -3.25 6.71 -12.62
N ARG A 117 -3.79 7.01 -13.81
CA ARG A 117 -3.91 8.40 -14.28
C ARG A 117 -4.77 9.25 -13.35
N ILE A 118 -5.92 8.71 -12.92
CA ILE A 118 -6.84 9.40 -12.00
C ILE A 118 -6.16 9.64 -10.64
N VAL A 119 -5.45 8.64 -10.11
CA VAL A 119 -4.71 8.75 -8.84
C VAL A 119 -3.64 9.83 -8.93
N ARG A 120 -2.81 9.82 -9.99
CA ARG A 120 -1.77 10.83 -10.22
C ARG A 120 -2.35 12.24 -10.40
N GLU A 121 -3.47 12.37 -11.10
CA GLU A 121 -4.16 13.66 -11.27
C GLU A 121 -4.68 14.21 -9.94
N LYS A 122 -5.36 13.38 -9.14
CA LYS A 122 -5.79 13.77 -7.79
C LYS A 122 -4.63 14.18 -6.90
N GLY A 123 -3.53 13.43 -6.97
CA GLY A 123 -2.27 13.73 -6.31
C GLY A 123 -1.71 15.10 -6.66
N ARG A 124 -1.57 15.38 -7.96
CA ARG A 124 -1.13 16.70 -8.47
C ARG A 124 -2.04 17.82 -7.98
N ASN A 125 -3.36 17.65 -8.11
CA ASN A 125 -4.32 18.67 -7.68
C ASN A 125 -4.21 18.98 -6.18
N LEU A 126 -4.03 17.95 -5.34
CA LEU A 126 -3.81 18.13 -3.90
C LEU A 126 -2.50 18.89 -3.63
N VAL A 127 -1.40 18.48 -4.27
CA VAL A 127 -0.09 19.10 -4.05
C VAL A 127 -0.08 20.58 -4.46
N GLU A 128 -0.67 20.90 -5.62
CA GLU A 128 -0.81 22.29 -6.07
C GLU A 128 -1.73 23.10 -5.14
N ALA A 129 -2.84 22.51 -4.68
CA ALA A 129 -3.74 23.20 -3.74
C ALA A 129 -3.06 23.46 -2.39
N VAL A 130 -2.28 22.52 -1.87
CA VAL A 130 -1.50 22.70 -0.62
C VAL A 130 -0.47 23.81 -0.80
N LYS A 131 0.25 23.82 -1.93
CA LYS A 131 1.24 24.85 -2.27
C LYS A 131 0.61 26.24 -2.41
N ALA A 132 -0.50 26.35 -3.15
CA ALA A 132 -1.21 27.61 -3.37
C ALA A 132 -1.74 28.24 -2.08
N ARG A 133 -2.13 27.41 -1.10
CA ARG A 133 -2.62 27.85 0.22
C ARG A 133 -1.49 28.10 1.22
N GLY A 134 -0.23 27.77 0.91
CA GLY A 134 0.85 27.74 1.90
C GLY A 134 0.53 26.81 3.09
N ALA A 135 -0.23 25.74 2.83
CA ALA A 135 -0.76 24.86 3.86
C ALA A 135 0.25 23.77 4.27
N GLU A 136 0.05 23.25 5.47
CA GLU A 136 0.67 22.01 5.94
C GLU A 136 -0.16 20.81 5.48
N ALA A 137 0.51 19.71 5.18
CA ALA A 137 -0.13 18.46 4.81
C ALA A 137 0.59 17.26 5.46
N VAL A 138 -0.05 16.10 5.44
CA VAL A 138 0.54 14.83 5.85
C VAL A 138 0.84 13.98 4.63
N LEU A 139 2.09 13.54 4.47
CA LEU A 139 2.42 12.42 3.59
C LEU A 139 2.26 11.12 4.37
N LEU A 140 1.34 10.28 3.91
CA LEU A 140 1.07 8.98 4.51
C LEU A 140 1.84 7.89 3.76
N LEU A 141 2.90 7.40 4.40
CA LEU A 141 3.64 6.24 3.96
C LEU A 141 3.01 4.97 4.53
N GLY A 142 3.03 3.90 3.75
CA GLY A 142 2.54 2.60 4.20
C GLY A 142 2.20 1.73 3.01
N ARG A 143 1.93 0.46 3.29
CA ARG A 143 1.48 -0.46 2.24
C ARG A 143 0.00 -0.21 1.95
N PRO A 144 -0.47 -0.35 0.69
CA PRO A 144 -1.86 -0.06 0.32
C PRO A 144 -2.88 -0.75 1.23
N TYR A 145 -2.65 -2.03 1.55
CA TYR A 145 -3.51 -2.82 2.44
C TYR A 145 -3.49 -2.38 3.92
N ASN A 146 -2.62 -1.46 4.31
CA ASN A 146 -2.64 -0.84 5.65
C ASN A 146 -3.30 0.54 5.61
N ILE A 147 -3.06 1.35 4.56
CA ILE A 147 -3.38 2.79 4.58
C ILE A 147 -4.77 3.11 4.00
N TYR A 148 -5.35 2.21 3.21
CA TYR A 148 -6.64 2.46 2.56
C TYR A 148 -7.83 1.86 3.29
N ASP A 149 -7.61 0.77 4.01
CA ASP A 149 -8.66 0.12 4.77
C ASP A 149 -8.82 0.79 6.14
N ARG A 150 -10.04 1.29 6.40
CA ARG A 150 -10.36 2.04 7.63
C ARG A 150 -10.26 1.19 8.88
N GLU A 151 -10.56 -0.10 8.79
CA GLU A 151 -10.44 -1.03 9.92
C GLU A 151 -8.98 -1.37 10.17
N MET A 152 -8.16 -1.46 9.11
CA MET A 152 -6.73 -1.78 9.24
C MET A 152 -5.91 -0.67 9.90
N ASN A 153 -6.32 0.60 9.73
CA ASN A 153 -5.64 1.74 10.35
C ASN A 153 -6.50 2.54 11.32
N ILE A 154 -7.65 2.00 11.73
CA ILE A 154 -8.59 2.65 12.66
C ILE A 154 -8.96 4.08 12.22
N ASN A 155 -9.08 4.26 10.90
CA ASN A 155 -9.38 5.51 10.19
C ASN A 155 -8.48 6.70 10.58
N ILE A 156 -7.21 6.47 10.94
CA ILE A 156 -6.27 7.56 11.28
C ILE A 156 -6.19 8.65 10.18
N PRO A 157 -6.13 8.34 8.87
CA PRO A 157 -6.11 9.37 7.83
C PRO A 157 -7.37 10.24 7.84
N GLY A 158 -8.54 9.64 8.09
CA GLY A 158 -9.79 10.39 8.23
C GLY A 158 -9.79 11.30 9.45
N LYS A 159 -9.35 10.80 10.59
CA LYS A 159 -9.26 11.56 11.85
C LYS A 159 -8.28 12.72 11.78
N ILE A 160 -7.16 12.56 11.07
CA ILE A 160 -6.22 13.66 10.82
C ILE A 160 -6.93 14.82 10.08
N ARG A 161 -7.70 14.48 9.04
CA ARG A 161 -8.46 15.47 8.26
C ARG A 161 -9.55 16.12 9.12
N GLU A 162 -10.28 15.32 9.87
CA GLU A 162 -11.42 15.78 10.68
C GLU A 162 -10.99 16.63 11.87
N HIS A 163 -9.97 16.22 12.62
CA HIS A 163 -9.60 16.88 13.88
C HIS A 163 -8.59 18.01 13.70
N TYR A 164 -7.76 17.95 12.65
CA TYR A 164 -6.69 18.94 12.43
C TYR A 164 -6.83 19.73 11.12
N GLY A 165 -7.82 19.41 10.28
CA GLY A 165 -8.02 20.10 9.00
C GLY A 165 -6.88 19.91 8.00
N LEU A 166 -6.00 18.92 8.21
CA LEU A 166 -4.83 18.69 7.36
C LEU A 166 -5.18 17.81 6.16
N ASP A 167 -4.72 18.20 4.98
CA ASP A 167 -4.75 17.33 3.81
C ASP A 167 -3.82 16.13 4.01
N VAL A 168 -4.27 14.94 3.59
CA VAL A 168 -3.50 13.70 3.69
C VAL A 168 -3.24 13.16 2.29
N LEU A 169 -1.97 13.05 1.92
CA LEU A 169 -1.48 12.53 0.65
C LEU A 169 -0.93 11.11 0.85
N PRO A 170 -1.58 10.06 0.34
CA PRO A 170 -0.99 8.71 0.30
C PRO A 170 0.23 8.65 -0.62
N PHE A 171 1.19 7.77 -0.33
CA PHE A 171 2.47 7.71 -1.06
C PHE A 171 2.34 7.50 -2.57
N ASP A 172 1.35 6.73 -3.01
CA ASP A 172 1.04 6.40 -4.42
C ASP A 172 0.24 7.50 -5.13
N PHE A 173 -0.21 8.53 -4.40
CA PHE A 173 -0.72 9.77 -4.96
C PHE A 173 0.39 10.81 -5.17
N VAL A 174 1.63 10.56 -4.74
CA VAL A 174 2.74 11.48 -4.97
C VAL A 174 2.95 11.69 -6.47
N PRO A 175 2.91 12.93 -6.97
CA PRO A 175 3.17 13.20 -8.38
C PRO A 175 4.62 12.88 -8.72
N ASP A 176 4.83 12.34 -9.92
CA ASP A 176 6.16 12.00 -10.45
C ASP A 176 6.97 11.04 -9.55
N LEU A 177 6.28 10.26 -8.71
CA LEU A 177 6.91 9.31 -7.79
C LEU A 177 7.95 8.43 -8.50
N GLU A 178 7.64 7.96 -9.72
CA GLU A 178 8.51 7.06 -10.46
C GLU A 178 9.84 7.70 -10.90
N SER A 179 9.90 9.02 -11.08
CA SER A 179 11.13 9.73 -11.46
C SER A 179 12.04 10.04 -10.26
N VAL A 180 11.62 9.74 -9.04
CA VAL A 180 12.43 9.97 -7.85
C VAL A 180 13.52 8.91 -7.73
N ASP A 181 14.78 9.34 -7.77
CA ASP A 181 15.94 8.46 -7.60
C ASP A 181 16.19 8.14 -6.11
N ILE A 182 16.30 6.84 -5.82
CA ILE A 182 16.65 6.32 -4.50
C ILE A 182 18.01 5.62 -4.47
N GLY A 183 18.76 5.60 -5.59
CA GLY A 183 20.09 5.00 -5.69
C GLY A 183 21.04 5.35 -4.53
N PRO A 184 21.18 6.65 -4.18
CA PRO A 184 22.01 7.09 -3.05
C PRO A 184 21.54 6.58 -1.67
N VAL A 185 20.26 6.23 -1.55
CA VAL A 185 19.67 5.68 -0.32
C VAL A 185 19.85 4.16 -0.30
N HIS A 186 19.36 3.49 -1.35
CA HIS A 186 19.32 2.04 -1.51
C HIS A 186 19.15 1.62 -2.99
N GLY A 187 20.24 1.41 -3.71
CA GLY A 187 20.22 1.09 -5.15
C GLY A 187 19.58 -0.22 -5.57
N ASN A 188 19.40 -1.20 -4.66
CA ASN A 188 18.81 -2.50 -4.99
C ASN A 188 17.59 -2.85 -4.13
N MET A 189 16.68 -1.88 -3.90
CA MET A 189 15.50 -2.14 -3.07
C MET A 189 14.56 -3.09 -3.82
N PHE A 190 14.64 -4.39 -3.55
CA PHE A 190 13.97 -5.44 -4.32
C PHE A 190 12.48 -5.63 -3.98
N TRP A 191 12.01 -5.04 -2.88
CA TRP A 191 10.58 -4.98 -2.59
C TRP A 191 9.94 -3.80 -3.31
N ASN A 192 9.00 -4.04 -4.22
CA ASN A 192 8.35 -2.98 -5.01
C ASN A 192 7.72 -1.89 -4.12
N LEU A 193 6.91 -2.29 -3.14
CA LEU A 193 6.29 -1.32 -2.21
C LEU A 193 7.33 -0.63 -1.31
N GLY A 194 8.41 -1.33 -0.94
CA GLY A 194 9.52 -0.73 -0.20
C GLY A 194 10.18 0.39 -1.00
N ARG A 195 10.44 0.15 -2.29
CA ARG A 195 10.97 1.15 -3.22
C ARG A 195 10.06 2.36 -3.32
N LYS A 196 8.76 2.17 -3.54
CA LYS A 196 7.80 3.28 -3.63
C LYS A 196 7.73 4.10 -2.34
N ILE A 197 7.78 3.45 -1.17
CA ILE A 197 7.86 4.13 0.13
C ILE A 197 9.13 4.99 0.23
N LEU A 198 10.29 4.48 -0.21
CA LEU A 198 11.54 5.25 -0.23
C LEU A 198 11.51 6.42 -1.22
N LYS A 199 10.93 6.22 -2.41
CA LYS A 199 10.73 7.27 -3.41
C LYS A 199 9.86 8.39 -2.83
N ALA A 200 8.77 8.07 -2.15
CA ALA A 200 7.89 9.06 -1.52
C ALA A 200 8.56 9.79 -0.34
N ALA A 201 9.32 9.07 0.49
CA ALA A 201 10.11 9.67 1.57
C ALA A 201 11.17 10.65 1.03
N ARG A 202 11.86 10.27 -0.06
CA ARG A 202 12.84 11.12 -0.73
C ARG A 202 12.18 12.37 -1.34
N TRP A 203 11.01 12.22 -1.95
CA TRP A 203 10.20 13.32 -2.47
C TRP A 203 9.84 14.34 -1.36
N ALA A 204 9.51 13.87 -0.16
CA ALA A 204 9.17 14.74 0.97
C ALA A 204 10.37 15.40 1.66
N ARG A 205 11.61 15.01 1.35
CA ARG A 205 12.81 15.62 1.95
C ARG A 205 12.90 17.11 1.63
N GLU A 206 12.55 17.50 0.40
CA GLU A 206 12.62 18.89 -0.07
C GLU A 206 11.33 19.67 0.20
N ARG A 207 10.37 19.09 0.94
CA ARG A 207 9.03 19.64 1.18
C ARG A 207 8.72 19.62 2.67
N GLU A 208 9.25 20.61 3.39
CA GLU A 208 9.17 20.66 4.85
C GLU A 208 7.74 20.76 5.41
N ASN A 209 6.82 21.34 4.61
CA ASN A 209 5.39 21.47 4.90
C ASN A 209 4.60 20.15 4.79
N TYR A 210 5.27 19.04 4.47
CA TYR A 210 4.69 17.70 4.55
C TYR A 210 5.21 16.99 5.79
N SER A 211 4.35 16.82 6.79
CA SER A 211 4.64 15.93 7.93
C SER A 211 4.50 14.48 7.50
N VAL A 212 5.47 13.62 7.84
CA VAL A 212 5.51 12.24 7.35
C VAL A 212 5.04 11.28 8.43
N ILE A 213 4.01 10.50 8.12
CA ILE A 213 3.48 9.45 8.99
C ILE A 213 3.61 8.12 8.25
N TYR A 214 4.31 7.16 8.83
CA TYR A 214 4.49 5.82 8.30
C TYR A 214 3.64 4.80 9.07
N VAL A 215 2.63 4.27 8.41
CA VAL A 215 1.75 3.21 8.90
C VAL A 215 2.32 1.82 8.54
N THR A 216 2.58 1.01 9.55
CA THR A 216 3.06 -0.38 9.42
C THR A 216 2.34 -1.30 10.40
N ASN A 217 2.67 -2.59 10.39
CA ASN A 217 2.09 -3.60 11.26
C ASN A 217 3.14 -4.35 12.06
N PHE A 218 2.76 -4.79 13.26
CA PHE A 218 3.55 -5.73 14.03
C PHE A 218 3.81 -7.00 13.22
N LYS A 219 5.02 -7.56 13.35
CA LYS A 219 5.53 -8.69 12.54
C LYS A 219 5.61 -8.41 11.03
N CYS A 220 5.63 -7.16 10.57
CA CYS A 220 5.94 -6.85 9.18
C CYS A 220 7.45 -6.93 8.91
N GLY A 221 7.90 -8.09 8.40
CA GLY A 221 9.32 -8.32 8.07
C GLY A 221 9.90 -7.29 7.10
N PRO A 222 9.32 -7.07 5.90
CA PRO A 222 9.88 -6.07 4.98
C PRO A 222 9.99 -4.66 5.55
N ASP A 223 9.00 -4.21 6.33
CA ASP A 223 9.00 -2.84 6.87
C ASP A 223 10.03 -2.66 7.99
N SER A 224 10.39 -3.72 8.73
CA SER A 224 11.50 -3.64 9.70
C SER A 224 12.84 -3.34 9.03
N PHE A 225 13.02 -3.75 7.77
CA PHE A 225 14.19 -3.38 6.96
C PHE A 225 14.02 -1.99 6.32
N VAL A 226 12.89 -1.76 5.64
CA VAL A 226 12.66 -0.53 4.86
C VAL A 226 12.68 0.72 5.74
N ARG A 227 12.17 0.66 6.97
CA ARG A 227 12.06 1.82 7.88
C ARG A 227 13.40 2.52 8.14
N HIS A 228 14.50 1.77 8.25
CA HIS A 228 15.83 2.37 8.44
C HIS A 228 16.24 3.25 7.23
N PHE A 229 15.87 2.84 6.02
CA PHE A 229 16.15 3.60 4.81
C PHE A 229 15.19 4.78 4.61
N VAL A 230 13.99 4.74 5.19
CA VAL A 230 13.06 5.89 5.18
C VAL A 230 13.67 7.09 5.88
N GLU A 231 14.32 6.87 7.03
CA GLU A 231 15.03 7.93 7.77
C GLU A 231 16.12 8.58 6.91
N LYS A 232 16.94 7.76 6.25
CA LYS A 232 17.99 8.21 5.32
C LYS A 232 17.42 8.93 4.09
N ALA A 233 16.29 8.45 3.55
CA ALA A 233 15.64 9.05 2.38
C ALA A 233 15.03 10.43 2.70
N LEU A 234 14.35 10.53 3.85
CA LEU A 234 13.64 11.72 4.29
C LEU A 234 14.57 12.76 4.92
N GLY A 235 15.62 12.35 5.63
CA GLY A 235 16.61 13.24 6.25
C GLY A 235 16.09 14.04 7.47
N ARG A 236 14.91 13.72 8.00
CA ARG A 236 14.32 14.35 9.20
C ARG A 236 13.37 13.39 9.93
N PRO A 237 13.02 13.65 11.20
CA PRO A 237 12.14 12.79 11.98
C PRO A 237 10.74 12.61 11.36
N PHE A 238 10.21 11.39 11.46
CA PHE A 238 8.86 11.01 11.04
C PHE A 238 8.17 10.16 12.11
N LEU A 239 6.84 10.14 12.10
CA LEU A 239 6.06 9.30 13.02
C LEU A 239 5.86 7.91 12.42
N THR A 240 6.17 6.86 13.17
CA THR A 240 5.77 5.49 12.81
C THR A 240 4.60 5.02 13.66
N LEU A 241 3.50 4.63 13.02
CA LEU A 241 2.35 3.99 13.66
C LEU A 241 2.37 2.50 13.33
N THR A 242 2.50 1.66 14.36
CA THR A 242 2.53 0.20 14.23
C THR A 242 1.23 -0.37 14.75
N PHE A 243 0.44 -0.97 13.87
CA PHE A 243 -0.83 -1.62 14.21
C PHE A 243 -0.61 -3.12 14.46
N ASP A 244 -1.44 -3.71 15.31
CA ASP A 244 -1.37 -5.13 15.67
C ASP A 244 -2.75 -5.81 15.69
N GLY A 245 -3.79 -5.09 15.26
CA GLY A 245 -5.17 -5.56 15.18
C GLY A 245 -6.08 -5.13 16.34
N HIS A 246 -5.58 -4.36 17.31
CA HIS A 246 -6.43 -3.74 18.32
C HIS A 246 -7.14 -2.50 17.77
N GLY A 247 -8.41 -2.33 18.16
CA GLY A 247 -9.26 -1.22 17.72
C GLY A 247 -9.14 0.08 18.53
N ASN A 248 -8.21 0.16 19.51
CA ASN A 248 -8.06 1.37 20.32
C ASN A 248 -7.25 2.43 19.55
N ASP A 249 -7.90 3.54 19.19
CA ASP A 249 -7.32 4.65 18.46
C ASP A 249 -6.70 5.74 19.33
N ALA A 250 -7.13 5.88 20.58
CA ALA A 250 -6.76 7.00 21.45
C ALA A 250 -5.23 7.14 21.56
N GLY A 251 -4.53 6.02 21.81
CA GLY A 251 -3.07 6.00 21.89
C GLY A 251 -2.37 6.36 20.58
N PHE A 252 -2.98 6.04 19.42
CA PHE A 252 -2.45 6.46 18.12
C PHE A 252 -2.67 7.95 17.88
N MET A 253 -3.87 8.47 18.20
CA MET A 253 -4.21 9.88 17.99
C MET A 253 -3.38 10.80 18.88
N THR A 254 -3.12 10.47 20.15
CA THR A 254 -2.22 11.26 21.00
C THR A 254 -0.79 11.32 20.43
N ARG A 255 -0.30 10.22 19.83
CA ARG A 255 1.02 10.21 19.17
C ARG A 255 1.05 11.04 17.90
N VAL A 256 -0.03 11.03 17.13
CA VAL A 256 -0.23 11.90 15.96
C VAL A 256 -0.23 13.36 16.40
N GLU A 257 -1.00 13.70 17.42
CA GLU A 257 -1.08 15.06 17.98
C GLU A 257 0.30 15.55 18.44
N ALA A 258 0.99 14.77 19.26
CA ALA A 258 2.33 15.12 19.76
C ALA A 258 3.34 15.30 18.61
N TYR A 259 3.27 14.47 17.57
CA TYR A 259 4.13 14.63 16.40
C TYR A 259 3.82 15.91 15.64
N LEU A 260 2.54 16.17 15.35
CA LEU A 260 2.13 17.39 14.64
C LEU A 260 2.43 18.66 15.44
N ASP A 261 2.31 18.63 16.78
CA ASP A 261 2.74 19.72 17.66
C ASP A 261 4.25 19.96 17.61
N SER A 262 5.04 18.87 17.63
CA SER A 262 6.50 18.96 17.54
C SER A 262 6.98 19.58 16.21
N ARG A 263 6.17 19.42 15.15
CA ARG A 263 6.37 20.04 13.83
C ARG A 263 5.84 21.47 13.75
N GLY A 264 5.16 21.97 14.79
CA GLY A 264 4.53 23.30 14.80
C GLY A 264 3.27 23.39 13.93
N VAL A 265 2.75 22.26 13.45
CA VAL A 265 1.62 22.22 12.51
C VAL A 265 0.33 22.69 13.19
N ILE A 266 0.09 22.22 14.42
CA ILE A 266 -1.14 22.54 15.18
C ILE A 266 -1.01 23.79 16.07
N ARG A 267 0.14 24.48 16.06
CA ARG A 267 0.38 25.73 16.81
C ARG A 267 -0.02 26.96 15.99
N TRP A 268 -1.27 27.01 15.54
CA TRP A 268 -1.78 28.12 14.72
C TRP A 268 -1.60 29.49 15.41
N TRP A 269 -1.65 29.55 16.74
CA TRP A 269 -1.42 30.78 17.53
C TRP A 269 0.04 31.25 17.59
N LYS A 270 1.02 30.45 17.14
CA LYS A 270 2.43 30.88 17.03
C LYS A 270 2.79 31.42 15.64
N ARG A 271 1.91 31.26 14.64
CA ARG A 271 2.10 31.84 13.31
C ARG A 271 1.77 33.33 13.41
N ARG A 272 2.82 34.17 13.33
CA ARG A 272 2.77 35.60 13.67
C ARG A 272 1.97 36.48 12.69
N ASP A 273 1.32 35.92 11.69
CA ASP A 273 0.62 36.66 10.62
C ASP A 273 -0.86 36.23 10.42
N TYR A 274 -1.54 35.73 11.46
CA TYR A 274 -3.00 35.69 11.44
C TYR A 274 -3.54 37.03 11.96
N GLU A 275 -3.45 38.07 11.11
CA GLU A 275 -4.32 39.22 11.27
C GLU A 275 -5.76 38.69 11.20
N ARG A 276 -6.48 38.84 12.31
CA ARG A 276 -7.92 38.64 12.35
C ARG A 276 -8.55 39.59 11.32
N VAL A 277 -9.08 39.05 10.24
CA VAL A 277 -10.15 39.68 9.46
C VAL A 277 -11.46 39.16 9.99
#